data_AF-A0A6M7XXM1-F1
#
_entry.id   AF-A0A6M7XXM1-F1
#
_cell.length_a   1.000
_cell.length_b   1.000
_cell.length_c   1.000
_cell.angle_alpha   90.00
_cell.angle_beta   90.00
_cell.angle_gamma   90.00
#
_symmetry.space_group_name_H-M   'P 1'
#
loop_
_entity.id
_entity.type
_entity.pdbx_description
1 polymer ?
#
loop_
_entity_poly.entity_id
_entity_poly.type
_entity_poly.pdbx_seq_one_letter_code
_entity_poly.pdbx_strand_id
1 'polypeptide(L)'
;MDAHLPGLFAPGPTAREAAVSDWFKRTRIAWIAEMVEIYGFINREHIQTKFGVSMPQASYDLRDARAEMPGLIVYNTSSKRYEKADDRCLSADEQKAQGARCGCMGADDYCVCQNVPDAITKHERASASPGAPK
;
A
#
# COMPACT_ATOMS: atom_id res chain seq x y z
N MET A 1 -4.65 -57.51 1.99
CA MET A 1 -3.22 -57.17 2.05
C MET A 1 -3.13 -55.70 1.69
N ASP A 2 -3.43 -54.83 2.65
CA ASP A 2 -3.40 -53.38 2.45
C ASP A 2 -2.15 -52.83 3.11
N ALA A 3 -1.15 -52.53 2.28
CA ALA A 3 0.08 -51.89 2.72
C ALA A 3 -0.19 -50.40 2.96
N HIS A 4 -0.39 -50.05 4.23
CA HIS A 4 -0.43 -48.65 4.67
C HIS A 4 1.01 -48.10 4.64
N LEU A 5 1.36 -47.37 3.58
CA LEU A 5 2.62 -46.63 3.51
C LEU A 5 2.57 -45.45 4.50
N PRO A 6 3.51 -45.35 5.47
CA PRO A 6 3.56 -44.21 6.36
C PRO A 6 3.94 -42.94 5.58
N GLY A 7 3.14 -41.90 5.74
CA GLY A 7 3.35 -40.60 5.09
C GLY A 7 4.68 -39.98 5.49
N LEU A 8 5.57 -39.81 4.51
CA LEU A 8 6.75 -38.98 4.63
C LEU A 8 6.30 -37.50 4.75
N PHE A 9 6.33 -36.94 5.95
CA PHE A 9 6.35 -35.49 6.09
C PHE A 9 7.73 -35.00 5.62
N ALA A 10 7.76 -34.21 4.54
CA ALA A 10 8.99 -33.59 4.08
C ALA A 10 9.54 -32.68 5.19
N PRO A 11 10.87 -32.67 5.44
CA PRO A 11 11.48 -31.76 6.39
C PRO A 11 11.22 -30.31 5.96
N GLY A 12 10.97 -29.43 6.94
CA GLY A 12 10.80 -28.01 6.70
C GLY A 12 12.08 -27.34 6.15
N PRO A 13 11.98 -26.07 5.71
CA PRO A 13 13.13 -25.36 5.17
C PRO A 13 14.25 -25.21 6.20
N THR A 14 15.50 -25.29 5.72
CA THR A 14 16.68 -25.00 6.52
C THR A 14 16.72 -23.52 6.94
N ALA A 15 17.50 -23.20 7.97
CA ALA A 15 17.67 -21.81 8.42
C ALA A 15 18.15 -20.86 7.31
N ARG A 16 19.00 -21.36 6.40
CA ARG A 16 19.48 -20.59 5.26
C ARG A 16 18.36 -20.31 4.25
N GLU A 17 17.54 -21.31 3.93
CA GLU A 17 16.41 -21.14 3.00
C GLU A 17 15.37 -20.17 3.55
N ALA A 18 15.08 -20.25 4.85
CA ALA A 18 14.22 -19.29 5.54
C ALA A 18 14.78 -17.86 5.45
N ALA A 19 16.07 -17.68 5.73
CA ALA A 19 16.74 -16.37 5.65
C ALA A 19 16.73 -15.79 4.23
N VAL A 20 16.90 -16.63 3.21
CA VAL A 20 16.82 -16.21 1.80
C VAL A 20 15.41 -15.78 1.44
N SER A 21 14.38 -16.57 1.78
CA SER A 21 12.97 -16.23 1.53
C SER A 21 12.58 -14.90 2.19
N ASP A 22 13.02 -14.72 3.42
CA ASP A 22 12.81 -13.52 4.23
C ASP A 22 13.54 -12.29 3.67
N TRP A 23 14.79 -12.44 3.21
CA TRP A 23 15.52 -11.40 2.49
C TRP A 23 14.79 -10.98 1.19
N PHE A 24 14.32 -11.95 0.40
CA PHE A 24 13.57 -11.67 -0.82
C PHE A 24 12.27 -10.92 -0.52
N LYS A 25 11.53 -11.33 0.52
CA LYS A 25 10.32 -10.63 0.96
C LYS A 25 10.62 -9.17 1.31
N ARG A 26 11.59 -8.92 2.18
CA ARG A 26 11.97 -7.54 2.57
C ARG A 26 12.38 -6.69 1.38
N THR A 27 13.13 -7.27 0.45
CA THR A 27 13.56 -6.58 -0.78
C THR A 27 12.36 -6.14 -1.61
N ARG A 28 11.34 -7.00 -1.78
CA ARG A 28 10.12 -6.63 -2.50
C ARG A 28 9.33 -5.55 -1.77
N ILE A 29 9.21 -5.62 -0.45
CA ILE A 29 8.49 -4.62 0.35
C ILE A 29 9.20 -3.25 0.31
N ALA A 30 10.53 -3.22 0.43
CA ALA A 30 11.31 -2.00 0.31
C ALA A 30 11.13 -1.35 -1.07
N TRP A 31 11.15 -2.15 -2.13
CA TRP A 31 10.90 -1.66 -3.49
C TRP A 31 9.46 -1.14 -3.67
N ILE A 32 8.46 -1.81 -3.09
CA ILE A 32 7.07 -1.30 -3.09
C ILE A 32 7.01 0.10 -2.48
N ALA A 33 7.67 0.32 -1.33
CA ALA A 33 7.70 1.63 -0.68
C ALA A 33 8.36 2.69 -1.56
N GLU A 34 9.50 2.37 -2.18
CA GLU A 34 10.19 3.27 -3.11
C GLU A 34 9.31 3.66 -4.30
N MET A 35 8.63 2.70 -4.93
CA MET A 35 7.76 2.98 -6.08
C MET A 35 6.58 3.86 -5.72
N VAL A 36 5.98 3.62 -4.55
CA VAL A 36 4.86 4.44 -4.05
C VAL A 36 5.34 5.85 -3.72
N GLU A 37 6.54 6.00 -3.18
CA GLU A 37 7.12 7.31 -2.88
C GLU A 37 7.42 8.12 -4.15
N ILE A 38 7.99 7.47 -5.17
CA ILE A 38 8.41 8.14 -6.41
C ILE A 38 7.24 8.40 -7.36
N TYR A 39 6.36 7.41 -7.53
CA TYR A 39 5.31 7.45 -8.56
C TYR A 39 3.91 7.71 -8.00
N GLY A 40 3.73 7.67 -6.68
CA GLY A 40 2.44 7.84 -6.02
C GLY A 40 1.51 6.63 -6.11
N PHE A 41 1.88 5.56 -6.83
CA PHE A 41 1.07 4.33 -6.94
C PHE A 41 1.89 3.08 -7.29
N ILE A 42 1.30 1.92 -7.06
CA ILE A 42 1.83 0.62 -7.47
C ILE A 42 0.70 -0.38 -7.77
N ASN A 43 0.95 -1.29 -8.72
CA ASN A 43 0.07 -2.39 -9.07
C ASN A 43 0.74 -3.74 -8.84
N ARG A 44 -0.08 -4.80 -8.71
CA ARG A 44 0.39 -6.19 -8.65
C ARG A 44 1.27 -6.53 -9.84
N GLU A 45 0.86 -6.08 -11.04
CA GLU A 45 1.58 -6.30 -12.29
C GLU A 45 3.01 -5.74 -12.26
N HIS A 46 3.24 -4.59 -11.59
CA HIS A 46 4.60 -4.05 -11.46
C HIS A 46 5.50 -5.01 -10.68
N ILE A 47 4.99 -5.59 -9.59
CA ILE A 47 5.72 -6.54 -8.74
C ILE A 47 5.96 -7.85 -9.51
N GLN A 48 4.95 -8.36 -10.21
CA GLN A 48 5.06 -9.55 -11.04
C GLN A 48 6.12 -9.38 -12.14
N THR A 49 6.08 -8.27 -12.87
CA THR A 49 7.03 -7.97 -13.95
C THR A 49 8.44 -7.75 -13.42
N LYS A 50 8.61 -7.09 -12.28
CA LYS A 50 9.94 -6.81 -11.70
C LYS A 50 10.61 -8.05 -11.13
N PHE A 51 9.85 -8.92 -10.45
CA PHE A 51 10.40 -10.02 -9.66
C PHE A 51 10.06 -11.42 -10.19
N GLY A 52 9.25 -11.54 -11.25
CA GLY A 52 8.82 -12.82 -11.80
C GLY A 52 7.89 -13.62 -10.88
N VAL A 53 7.19 -12.96 -9.95
CA VAL A 53 6.31 -13.63 -8.97
C VAL A 53 4.89 -13.82 -9.50
N SER A 54 4.16 -14.75 -8.91
CA SER A 54 2.75 -14.96 -9.20
C SER A 54 1.87 -13.83 -8.68
N MET A 55 0.66 -13.67 -9.24
CA MET A 55 -0.32 -12.68 -8.76
C MET A 55 -0.69 -12.86 -7.28
N PRO A 56 -0.92 -14.10 -6.76
CA PRO A 56 -1.13 -14.30 -5.33
C PRO A 56 0.04 -13.80 -4.48
N GLN A 57 1.29 -14.08 -4.88
CA GLN A 57 2.45 -13.59 -4.14
C GLN A 57 2.54 -12.07 -4.15
N ALA A 58 2.32 -11.42 -5.29
CA ALA A 58 2.27 -9.96 -5.37
C ALA A 58 1.17 -9.36 -4.48
N SER A 59 0.02 -10.05 -4.35
CA SER A 59 -1.05 -9.62 -3.43
C SER A 59 -0.64 -9.76 -1.96
N TYR A 60 0.08 -10.83 -1.61
CA TYR A 60 0.64 -10.98 -0.26
C TYR A 60 1.70 -9.91 0.03
N ASP A 61 2.57 -9.60 -0.93
CA ASP A 61 3.58 -8.55 -0.75
C ASP A 61 2.94 -7.17 -0.48
N LEU A 62 1.84 -6.83 -1.17
CA LEU A 62 1.09 -5.58 -0.92
C LEU A 62 0.40 -5.57 0.45
N ARG A 63 -0.15 -6.71 0.87
CA ARG A 63 -0.73 -6.86 2.21
C ARG A 63 0.34 -6.69 3.28
N ASP A 64 1.48 -7.33 3.10
CA ASP A 64 2.59 -7.32 4.05
C ASP A 64 3.22 -5.91 4.10
N ALA A 65 3.39 -5.23 2.96
CA ALA A 65 3.82 -3.83 2.93
C ALA A 65 2.88 -2.90 3.72
N ARG A 66 1.56 -3.09 3.62
CA ARG A 66 0.58 -2.32 4.41
C ARG A 66 0.66 -2.62 5.91
N ALA A 67 0.98 -3.85 6.27
CA ALA A 67 1.11 -4.27 7.67
C ALA A 67 2.42 -3.77 8.29
N GLU A 68 3.53 -3.85 7.55
CA GLU A 68 4.86 -3.42 7.99
C GLU A 68 5.00 -1.89 8.01
N MET A 69 4.31 -1.20 7.10
CA MET A 69 4.30 0.27 7.02
C MET A 69 2.85 0.79 6.97
N PRO A 70 2.19 0.91 8.14
CA PRO A 70 0.88 1.51 8.23
C PRO A 70 0.89 2.93 7.64
N GLY A 71 -0.04 3.21 6.73
CA GLY A 71 -0.12 4.51 6.06
C GLY A 71 0.71 4.64 4.78
N LEU A 72 1.45 3.61 4.35
CA LEU A 72 2.18 3.67 3.08
C LEU A 72 1.23 3.70 1.85
N ILE A 73 0.32 2.73 1.77
CA ILE A 73 -0.59 2.55 0.64
C ILE A 73 -2.05 2.37 1.06
N VAL A 74 -2.95 2.84 0.20
CA VAL A 74 -4.40 2.58 0.24
C VAL A 74 -4.86 2.05 -1.11
N TYR A 75 -5.84 1.15 -1.11
CA TYR A 75 -6.45 0.71 -2.36
C TYR A 75 -7.53 1.69 -2.81
N ASN A 76 -7.40 2.25 -4.01
CA ASN A 76 -8.40 3.11 -4.63
C ASN A 76 -9.30 2.26 -5.54
N THR A 77 -10.60 2.24 -5.26
CA THR A 77 -11.58 1.44 -6.01
C THR A 77 -11.94 2.02 -7.37
N SER A 78 -11.81 3.34 -7.55
CA SER A 78 -12.09 4.03 -8.82
C SER A 78 -10.98 3.76 -9.83
N SER A 79 -9.72 4.02 -9.45
CA SER A 79 -8.55 3.79 -10.30
C SER A 79 -8.03 2.34 -10.26
N LYS A 80 -8.59 1.50 -9.37
CA LYS A 80 -8.27 0.06 -9.19
C LYS A 80 -6.79 -0.23 -8.97
N ARG A 81 -6.12 0.62 -8.19
CA ARG A 81 -4.68 0.54 -7.89
C ARG A 81 -4.39 0.87 -6.43
N TYR A 82 -3.18 0.54 -5.98
CA TYR A 82 -2.70 0.99 -4.68
C TYR A 82 -2.02 2.35 -4.85
N GLU A 83 -2.46 3.34 -4.11
CA GLU A 83 -1.96 4.72 -4.16
C GLU A 83 -1.29 5.06 -2.83
N LYS A 84 -0.33 5.99 -2.87
CA LYS A 84 0.26 6.58 -1.67
C LYS A 84 -0.86 7.13 -0.80
N ALA A 85 -0.89 6.77 0.48
CA ALA A 85 -2.06 7.08 1.32
C ALA A 85 -2.34 8.58 1.46
N ASP A 86 -1.29 9.40 1.34
CA ASP A 86 -1.35 10.86 1.40
C ASP A 86 -1.87 11.51 0.11
N ASP A 87 -1.65 10.85 -1.04
CA ASP A 87 -2.01 11.36 -2.36
C ASP A 87 -3.41 10.93 -2.80
N ARG A 88 -4.11 10.15 -1.97
CA ARG A 88 -5.51 9.80 -2.24
C ARG A 88 -6.37 11.06 -2.36
N CYS A 89 -7.35 10.98 -3.25
CA CYS A 89 -8.37 12.02 -3.41
C CYS A 89 -9.04 12.35 -2.06
N LEU A 90 -9.55 13.58 -1.95
CA LEU A 90 -10.31 14.03 -0.79
C LEU A 90 -11.53 13.15 -0.57
N SER A 91 -11.78 12.74 0.68
CA SER A 91 -13.09 12.23 1.08
C SER A 91 -14.12 13.37 1.01
N ALA A 92 -15.42 13.04 1.01
CA ALA A 92 -16.46 14.07 1.02
C ALA A 92 -16.34 15.01 2.23
N ASP A 93 -15.96 14.49 3.39
CA ASP A 93 -15.74 15.29 4.61
C ASP A 93 -14.50 16.18 4.49
N GLU A 94 -13.39 15.64 3.98
CA GLU A 94 -12.16 16.41 3.74
C GLU A 94 -12.39 17.50 2.69
N GLN A 95 -13.13 17.20 1.62
CA GLN A 95 -13.48 18.13 0.55
C GLN A 95 -14.33 19.29 1.09
N LYS A 96 -15.33 18.99 1.94
CA LYS A 96 -16.15 20.00 2.61
C LYS A 96 -15.34 20.86 3.57
N ALA A 97 -14.50 20.25 4.42
CA ALA A 97 -13.67 20.97 5.38
C ALA A 97 -12.65 21.87 4.67
N GLN A 98 -12.03 21.37 3.59
CA GLN A 98 -11.10 22.13 2.77
C GLN A 98 -11.78 23.26 1.99
N GLY A 99 -12.96 23.00 1.42
CA GLY A 99 -13.78 24.00 0.75
C GLY A 99 -14.14 25.17 1.66
N ALA A 100 -14.47 24.91 2.93
CA ALA A 100 -14.78 25.93 3.92
C ALA A 100 -13.60 26.87 4.25
N ARG A 101 -12.35 26.43 4.02
CA ARG A 101 -11.14 27.24 4.19
C ARG A 101 -10.74 28.00 2.93
N CYS A 102 -11.27 27.62 1.77
CA CYS A 102 -10.96 28.24 0.49
C CYS A 102 -11.89 29.43 0.21
N GLY A 103 -11.39 30.44 -0.50
CA GLY A 103 -12.19 31.58 -0.94
C GLY A 103 -13.36 31.21 -1.87
N CYS A 104 -13.33 30.04 -2.52
CA CYS A 104 -14.45 29.54 -3.30
C CYS A 104 -15.59 28.96 -2.45
N MET A 105 -15.38 28.75 -1.15
CA MET A 105 -16.32 28.12 -0.22
C MET A 105 -16.80 26.72 -0.67
N GLY A 106 -16.02 26.04 -1.51
CA GLY A 106 -16.37 24.75 -2.09
C GLY A 106 -17.45 24.80 -3.19
N ALA A 107 -17.76 25.98 -3.74
CA ALA A 107 -18.79 26.14 -4.77
C ALA A 107 -18.29 25.98 -6.22
N ASP A 108 -16.97 25.92 -6.43
CA ASP A 108 -16.35 25.81 -7.76
C ASP A 108 -15.70 24.43 -7.94
N ASP A 109 -16.33 23.59 -8.76
CA ASP A 109 -15.90 22.22 -9.08
C ASP A 109 -14.53 22.16 -9.80
N TYR A 110 -14.15 23.25 -10.47
CA TYR A 110 -12.85 23.37 -11.14
C TYR A 110 -11.77 23.92 -10.21
N CYS A 111 -12.11 24.33 -8.99
CA CYS A 111 -11.14 24.81 -8.04
C CYS A 111 -10.23 23.66 -7.58
N VAL A 112 -8.92 23.90 -7.58
CA VAL A 112 -7.91 22.91 -7.15
C VAL A 112 -8.15 22.43 -5.71
N CYS A 113 -8.71 23.29 -4.85
CA CYS A 113 -9.00 22.93 -3.46
C CYS A 113 -10.07 21.84 -3.31
N GLN A 114 -10.86 21.54 -4.35
CA GLN A 114 -11.86 20.47 -4.32
C GLN A 114 -11.29 19.12 -4.77
N ASN A 115 -10.08 19.11 -5.34
CA ASN A 115 -9.54 17.94 -6.03
C ASN A 115 -8.23 17.43 -5.43
N VAL A 116 -7.43 18.31 -4.80
CA VAL A 116 -6.11 17.96 -4.25
C VAL A 116 -6.07 18.27 -2.75
N PRO A 117 -5.60 17.37 -1.88
CA PRO A 117 -5.40 17.66 -0.46
C PRO A 117 -4.44 18.84 -0.23
N ASP A 118 -4.91 19.85 0.51
CA ASP A 118 -4.10 20.98 0.94
C ASP A 118 -3.12 20.59 2.06
N ALA A 119 -2.25 21.52 2.45
CA ALA A 119 -1.26 21.29 3.50
C ALA A 119 -1.90 20.94 4.88
N ILE A 120 -3.07 21.51 5.18
CA ILE A 120 -3.77 21.28 6.44
C ILE A 120 -4.35 19.86 6.46
N THR A 121 -5.06 19.47 5.40
CA THR A 121 -5.61 18.12 5.22
C THR A 121 -4.50 17.07 5.26
N LYS A 122 -3.35 17.33 4.63
CA LYS A 122 -2.17 16.45 4.72
C LYS A 122 -1.65 16.32 6.15
N HIS A 123 -1.55 17.42 6.89
CA HIS A 123 -1.13 17.41 8.29
C HIS A 123 -2.12 16.66 9.20
N GLU A 124 -3.43 16.86 8.99
CA GLU A 124 -4.49 16.15 9.71
C GLU A 124 -4.44 14.64 9.45
N ARG A 125 -4.24 14.22 8.19
CA ARG A 125 -4.04 12.81 7.80
C ARG A 125 -2.83 12.19 8.49
N ALA A 126 -1.70 12.90 8.52
CA ALA A 126 -0.49 12.45 9.20
C ALA A 126 -0.72 12.29 10.72
N SER A 127 -1.43 13.24 11.32
CA SER A 127 -1.75 13.23 12.76
C SER A 127 -2.74 12.11 13.15
N ALA A 128 -3.61 11.70 12.22
CA ALA A 128 -4.60 10.65 12.45
C ALA A 128 -4.08 9.23 12.18
N SER A 129 -2.93 9.07 11.52
CA SER A 129 -2.36 7.75 11.23
C SER A 129 -1.68 7.17 12.48
N PRO A 130 -2.12 6.01 13.01
CA PRO A 130 -1.48 5.37 14.15
C PRO A 130 -0.12 4.80 13.69
N GLY A 131 0.94 5.62 13.78
CA GLY A 131 2.29 5.19 13.43
C GLY A 131 3.27 6.25 12.91
N ALA A 132 2.86 7.52 12.71
CA ALA A 132 3.81 8.57 12.32
C ALA A 132 4.80 8.88 13.46
N PRO A 133 6.14 8.94 13.21
CA PRO A 133 7.09 9.33 14.24
C PRO A 133 6.83 10.77 14.68
N LYS A 134 6.81 10.99 16.01
CA LYS A 134 6.76 12.31 16.64
C LYS A 134 8.05 13.09 16.41
#